data_AF-A0A9Q1G8Y3-F1
#
_entry.id   AF-A0A9Q1G8Y3-F1
#
_cell.length_a   1.000
_cell.length_b   1.000
_cell.length_c   1.000
_cell.angle_alpha   90.00
_cell.angle_beta   90.00
_cell.angle_gamma   90.00
#
_symmetry.space_group_name_H-M   'P 1'
#
loop_
_entity.id
_entity.type
_entity.pdbx_description
1 polymer ?
#
loop_
_entity_poly.entity_id
_entity_poly.type
_entity_poly.pdbx_seq_one_letter_code
_entity_poly.pdbx_strand_id
1 'polypeptide(L)'
;MATHHLKLNLDKTELLFMPYKTSPLHDLSITVDGTVVAASRSARNLGVVLDDRLDFKEHIRATARSCRFLLYNIRRIRPYLTTYSTQLLVQTMVTSRLDYCNSLLASLPACAILPLQLIQNASARLVFNLPTFSHVTPLLRSLHWLPVAARIRFKVLTLAYTAANRTGPAYLQDLIQNYVPARPLRSSTAGRLALPPPPCQR
;
A
#
# COMPACT_ATOMS: atom_id res chain seq x y z
N MET A 1 -20.78 -19.25 -26.02
CA MET A 1 -19.49 -19.46 -25.32
C MET A 1 -18.47 -18.57 -26.01
N ALA A 2 -17.86 -17.63 -25.29
CA ALA A 2 -16.92 -16.67 -25.84
C ALA A 2 -15.74 -17.36 -26.53
N THR A 3 -15.10 -16.65 -27.46
CA THR A 3 -14.01 -17.06 -28.38
C THR A 3 -12.85 -17.87 -27.77
N HIS A 4 -12.73 -17.94 -26.45
CA HIS A 4 -11.65 -18.61 -25.73
C HIS A 4 -12.10 -19.79 -24.85
N HIS A 5 -13.37 -20.23 -24.93
CA HIS A 5 -13.89 -21.35 -24.14
C HIS A 5 -13.77 -21.21 -22.60
N LEU A 6 -13.63 -19.98 -22.11
CA LEU A 6 -13.59 -19.67 -20.68
C LEU A 6 -14.98 -19.28 -20.16
N LYS A 7 -15.32 -19.73 -18.95
CA LYS A 7 -16.55 -19.37 -18.23
C LYS A 7 -16.21 -18.47 -17.05
N LEU A 8 -16.91 -17.34 -16.94
CA LEU A 8 -16.76 -16.41 -15.83
C LEU A 8 -17.40 -16.99 -14.55
N ASN A 9 -16.71 -16.86 -13.42
CA ASN A 9 -17.26 -17.24 -12.12
C ASN A 9 -17.97 -16.04 -11.49
N LEU A 10 -19.29 -15.99 -11.67
CA LEU A 10 -20.13 -14.88 -11.24
C LEU A 10 -20.16 -14.72 -9.71
N ASP A 11 -20.06 -15.82 -8.95
CA ASP A 11 -20.04 -15.78 -7.48
C ASP A 11 -18.81 -15.07 -6.90
N LYS A 12 -17.72 -15.01 -7.68
CA LYS A 12 -16.46 -14.34 -7.31
C LYS A 12 -16.27 -12.99 -8.02
N THR A 13 -17.20 -12.61 -8.90
CA THR A 13 -17.06 -11.40 -9.72
C THR A 13 -17.75 -10.24 -9.02
N GLU A 14 -17.00 -9.20 -8.71
CA GLU A 14 -17.50 -7.98 -8.08
C GLU A 14 -17.35 -6.80 -9.04
N LEU A 15 -18.38 -5.97 -9.17
CA LEU A 15 -18.32 -4.72 -9.93
C LEU A 15 -17.88 -3.59 -8.99
N LEU A 16 -16.67 -3.06 -9.16
CA LEU A 16 -16.20 -1.90 -8.39
C LEU A 16 -16.24 -0.65 -9.27
N PHE A 17 -17.10 0.31 -8.91
CA PHE A 17 -17.20 1.60 -9.60
C PHE A 17 -16.46 2.68 -8.83
N MET A 18 -15.50 3.36 -9.47
CA MET A 18 -14.64 4.38 -8.85
C MET A 18 -14.94 5.76 -9.44
N PRO A 19 -15.86 6.54 -8.85
CA PRO A 19 -16.21 7.85 -9.37
C PRO A 19 -15.17 8.92 -8.98
N TYR A 20 -14.91 9.85 -9.90
CA TYR A 20 -13.98 10.99 -9.65
C TYR A 20 -14.52 12.01 -8.63
N LYS A 21 -15.85 12.17 -8.56
CA LYS A 21 -16.54 13.02 -7.57
C LYS A 21 -17.48 12.15 -6.74
N THR A 22 -17.89 12.62 -5.56
CA THR A 22 -18.96 11.99 -4.78
C THR A 22 -20.28 12.08 -5.55
N SER A 23 -20.50 11.11 -6.41
CA SER A 23 -21.78 10.87 -7.05
C SER A 23 -22.62 9.99 -6.12
N PRO A 24 -23.93 10.24 -5.96
CA PRO A 24 -24.80 9.21 -5.44
C PRO A 24 -24.65 7.99 -6.35
N LEU A 25 -24.16 6.88 -5.79
CA LEU A 25 -24.17 5.57 -6.43
C LEU A 25 -25.64 5.26 -6.76
N HIS A 26 -26.07 5.57 -7.97
CA HIS A 26 -27.32 5.01 -8.48
C HIS A 26 -27.01 3.59 -8.90
N ASP A 27 -27.58 2.61 -8.21
CA ASP A 27 -27.67 1.17 -8.48
C ASP A 27 -27.07 0.70 -9.82
N LEU A 28 -25.76 0.82 -9.95
CA LEU A 28 -25.02 0.40 -11.13
C LEU A 28 -24.99 -1.12 -11.07
N SER A 29 -25.61 -1.75 -12.07
CA SER A 29 -25.61 -3.19 -12.21
C SER A 29 -25.34 -3.54 -13.66
N ILE A 30 -24.64 -4.65 -13.86
CA ILE A 30 -24.39 -5.23 -15.17
C ILE A 30 -24.99 -6.63 -15.21
N THR A 31 -25.64 -6.98 -16.31
CA THR A 31 -26.16 -8.32 -16.52
C THR A 31 -25.15 -9.13 -17.32
N VAL A 32 -24.62 -10.20 -16.72
CA VAL A 32 -23.67 -11.12 -17.37
C VAL A 32 -24.28 -12.52 -17.34
N ASP A 33 -24.47 -13.12 -18.52
CA ASP A 33 -25.07 -14.46 -18.69
C ASP A 33 -26.40 -14.65 -17.91
N GLY A 34 -27.25 -13.61 -17.87
CA GLY A 34 -28.55 -13.63 -17.19
C GLY A 34 -28.50 -13.40 -15.68
N THR A 35 -27.30 -13.24 -15.10
CA THR A 35 -27.13 -12.87 -13.68
C THR A 35 -26.82 -11.38 -13.55
N VAL A 36 -27.40 -10.75 -12.54
CA VAL A 36 -27.18 -9.32 -12.27
C VAL A 36 -26.05 -9.20 -11.26
N VAL A 37 -24.95 -8.54 -11.67
CA VAL A 37 -23.84 -8.19 -10.80
C VAL A 37 -23.98 -6.72 -10.40
N ALA A 38 -24.29 -6.48 -9.13
CA ALA A 38 -24.43 -5.14 -8.59
C ALA A 38 -23.07 -4.53 -8.21
N ALA A 39 -22.98 -3.20 -8.23
CA ALA A 39 -21.81 -2.48 -7.78
C ALA A 39 -21.56 -2.71 -6.27
N SER A 40 -20.35 -3.15 -5.94
CA SER A 40 -19.84 -3.24 -4.57
C SER A 40 -19.09 -1.96 -4.20
N ARG A 41 -19.07 -1.63 -2.91
CA ARG A 41 -18.29 -0.51 -2.35
C ARG A 41 -16.82 -0.86 -2.14
N SER A 42 -16.51 -2.14 -1.99
CA SER A 42 -15.14 -2.61 -1.90
C SER A 42 -14.98 -3.96 -2.58
N ALA A 43 -13.79 -4.23 -3.11
CA ALA A 43 -13.47 -5.48 -3.77
C ALA A 43 -12.05 -5.95 -3.43
N ARG A 44 -11.86 -7.26 -3.29
CA ARG A 44 -10.53 -7.82 -3.00
C ARG A 44 -9.79 -8.16 -4.28
N ASN A 45 -8.65 -7.50 -4.51
CA ASN A 45 -7.74 -7.82 -5.60
C ASN A 45 -6.34 -8.15 -5.07
N LEU A 46 -5.83 -9.35 -5.38
CA LEU A 46 -4.52 -9.85 -4.93
C LEU A 46 -4.25 -9.60 -3.44
N GLY A 47 -5.25 -9.81 -2.57
CA GLY A 47 -5.11 -9.61 -1.12
C GLY A 47 -5.21 -8.17 -0.61
N VAL A 48 -5.33 -7.18 -1.50
CA VAL A 48 -5.67 -5.79 -1.16
C VAL A 48 -7.18 -5.60 -1.26
N VAL A 49 -7.77 -4.88 -0.30
CA VAL A 49 -9.17 -4.46 -0.38
C VAL A 49 -9.20 -3.07 -0.98
N LEU A 50 -9.78 -2.94 -2.16
CA LEU A 50 -9.93 -1.69 -2.90
C LEU A 50 -11.31 -1.13 -2.63
N ASP A 51 -11.38 0.06 -2.03
CA ASP A 51 -12.63 0.78 -1.80
C ASP A 51 -12.95 1.66 -3.03
N ASP A 52 -14.22 1.93 -3.29
CA ASP A 52 -14.73 2.77 -4.40
C ASP A 52 -14.10 4.18 -4.44
N ARG A 53 -13.67 4.69 -3.28
CA ARG A 53 -13.01 5.99 -3.11
C ARG A 53 -11.48 5.91 -3.04
N LEU A 54 -10.90 4.71 -3.11
CA LEU A 54 -9.46 4.48 -2.96
C LEU A 54 -8.87 5.10 -1.66
N ASP A 55 -9.64 5.12 -0.58
CA ASP A 55 -9.15 5.61 0.73
C ASP A 55 -8.51 4.50 1.59
N PHE A 56 -8.66 3.24 1.16
CA PHE A 56 -8.06 2.03 1.71
C PHE A 56 -8.32 1.83 3.22
N LYS A 57 -9.38 2.43 3.76
CA LYS A 57 -9.67 2.36 5.20
C LYS A 57 -9.95 0.93 5.62
N GLU A 58 -10.69 0.17 4.82
CA GLU A 58 -11.00 -1.23 5.12
C GLU A 58 -9.73 -2.08 5.10
N HIS A 59 -8.90 -1.90 4.07
CA HIS A 59 -7.63 -2.59 3.95
C HIS A 59 -6.69 -2.29 5.12
N ILE A 60 -6.48 -1.02 5.47
CA ILE A 60 -5.61 -0.62 6.59
C ILE A 60 -6.12 -1.21 7.90
N ARG A 61 -7.44 -1.18 8.15
CA ARG A 61 -8.03 -1.78 9.37
C ARG A 61 -7.81 -3.30 9.41
N ALA A 62 -8.00 -4.00 8.30
CA ALA A 62 -7.78 -5.44 8.22
C ALA A 62 -6.32 -5.81 8.47
N THR A 63 -5.38 -5.12 7.79
CA THR A 63 -3.94 -5.29 7.98
C THR A 63 -3.53 -4.97 9.42
N ALA A 64 -4.06 -3.89 9.99
CA ALA A 64 -3.78 -3.49 11.35
C ALA A 64 -4.27 -4.52 12.37
N ARG A 65 -5.49 -5.06 12.19
CA ARG A 65 -6.06 -6.12 13.03
C ARG A 65 -5.19 -7.38 12.99
N SER A 66 -4.81 -7.81 11.78
CA SER A 66 -3.93 -8.97 11.59
C SER A 66 -2.58 -8.78 12.30
N CYS A 67 -1.95 -7.62 12.14
CA CYS A 67 -0.67 -7.33 12.79
C CYS A 67 -0.78 -7.26 14.32
N ARG A 68 -1.86 -6.68 14.86
CA ARG A 68 -2.10 -6.65 16.31
C ARG A 68 -2.26 -8.05 16.91
N PHE A 69 -2.98 -8.93 16.21
CA PHE A 69 -3.09 -10.34 16.61
C PHE A 69 -1.73 -11.04 16.65
N LEU A 70 -0.88 -10.82 15.64
CA LEU A 70 0.47 -11.36 15.62
C LEU A 70 1.33 -10.83 16.76
N LEU A 71 1.30 -9.52 17.00
CA LEU A 71 2.04 -8.91 18.10
C LEU A 71 1.57 -9.44 19.45
N TYR A 72 0.27 -9.67 19.64
CA TYR A 72 -0.27 -10.29 20.84
C TYR A 72 0.33 -11.69 21.07
N ASN A 73 0.36 -12.53 20.02
CA ASN A 73 0.93 -13.87 20.11
C ASN A 73 2.45 -13.84 20.39
N ILE A 74 3.20 -12.99 19.68
CA ILE A 74 4.65 -12.83 19.93
C ILE A 74 4.89 -12.34 21.36
N ARG A 75 4.05 -11.45 21.88
CA ARG A 75 4.17 -10.94 23.26
C ARG A 75 3.99 -12.03 24.31
N ARG A 76 3.14 -13.03 24.07
CA ARG A 76 2.96 -14.16 24.98
C ARG A 76 4.21 -15.04 25.09
N ILE A 77 4.92 -15.23 23.97
CA ILE A 77 6.15 -16.05 23.93
C ILE A 77 7.42 -15.22 24.18
N ARG A 78 7.31 -13.89 24.27
CA ARG A 78 8.44 -12.96 24.47
C ARG A 78 9.40 -13.34 25.61
N PRO A 79 8.95 -13.87 26.77
CA PRO A 79 9.85 -14.27 27.85
C PRO A 79 10.85 -15.37 27.46
N TYR A 80 10.52 -16.17 26.44
CA TYR A 80 11.32 -17.31 25.98
C TYR A 80 12.17 -16.97 24.76
N LEU A 81 12.18 -15.70 24.32
CA LEU A 81 12.86 -15.27 23.10
C LEU A 81 13.99 -14.30 23.41
N THR A 82 15.09 -14.42 22.67
CA THR A 82 16.11 -13.38 22.64
C THR A 82 15.58 -12.16 21.88
N THR A 83 16.25 -11.01 22.07
CA THR A 83 15.95 -9.78 21.32
C THR A 83 16.07 -10.01 19.81
N TYR A 84 17.11 -10.72 19.38
CA TYR A 84 17.34 -11.06 17.97
C TYR A 84 16.22 -11.93 17.40
N SER A 85 15.84 -13.03 18.07
CA SER A 85 14.76 -13.89 17.60
C SER A 85 13.41 -13.17 17.56
N THR A 86 13.17 -12.28 18.52
CA THR A 86 11.96 -11.43 18.53
C THR A 86 11.96 -10.46 17.35
N GLN A 87 13.10 -9.82 17.05
CA GLN A 87 13.26 -8.95 15.89
C GLN A 87 12.96 -9.69 14.59
N LEU A 88 13.51 -10.90 14.44
CA LEU A 88 13.28 -11.74 13.26
C LEU A 88 11.80 -12.10 13.09
N LEU A 89 11.12 -12.52 14.15
CA LEU A 89 9.68 -12.84 14.11
C LEU A 89 8.83 -11.62 13.75
N VAL A 90 9.12 -10.47 14.35
CA VAL A 90 8.42 -9.23 14.04
C VAL A 90 8.66 -8.83 12.58
N GLN A 91 9.89 -8.94 12.08
CA GLN A 91 10.21 -8.60 10.69
C GLN A 91 9.50 -9.54 9.68
N THR A 92 9.56 -10.84 9.93
CA THR A 92 8.98 -11.85 9.05
C THR A 92 7.46 -11.85 9.06
N MET A 93 6.82 -11.61 10.21
CA MET A 93 5.37 -11.71 10.33
C MET A 93 4.65 -10.35 10.23
N VAL A 94 5.17 -9.31 10.89
CA VAL A 94 4.49 -8.01 11.00
C VAL A 94 4.99 -7.07 9.92
N THR A 95 6.31 -6.87 9.83
CA THR A 95 6.90 -5.91 8.88
C THR A 95 6.59 -6.29 7.43
N SER A 96 6.61 -7.58 7.09
CA SER A 96 6.21 -8.09 5.76
C SER A 96 4.77 -7.72 5.39
N ARG A 97 3.83 -7.78 6.33
CA ARG A 97 2.43 -7.36 6.13
C ARG A 97 2.28 -5.85 5.98
N LEU A 98 3.09 -5.08 6.71
CA LEU A 98 3.14 -3.62 6.57
C LEU A 98 3.77 -3.18 5.23
N ASP A 99 4.62 -4.02 4.63
CA ASP A 99 5.26 -3.74 3.34
C ASP A 99 4.47 -4.18 2.13
N TYR A 100 3.58 -5.15 2.32
CA TYR A 100 2.77 -5.69 1.26
C TYR A 100 1.89 -4.60 0.64
N CYS A 101 2.11 -4.33 -0.65
CA CYS A 101 1.38 -3.31 -1.43
C CYS A 101 1.36 -1.91 -0.79
N ASN A 102 2.35 -1.56 0.04
CA ASN A 102 2.36 -0.29 0.76
C ASN A 102 2.53 0.94 -0.16
N SER A 103 3.00 0.75 -1.39
CA SER A 103 3.05 1.80 -2.42
C SER A 103 1.66 2.34 -2.77
N LEU A 104 0.59 1.54 -2.64
CA LEU A 104 -0.79 1.98 -2.88
C LEU A 104 -1.26 3.02 -1.85
N LEU A 105 -0.65 3.00 -0.66
CA LEU A 105 -0.96 3.94 0.41
C LEU A 105 -0.25 5.29 0.22
N ALA A 106 0.48 5.46 -0.88
CA ALA A 106 1.00 6.75 -1.28
C ALA A 106 -0.15 7.74 -1.46
N SER A 107 0.10 9.02 -1.16
CA SER A 107 -0.89 10.11 -1.19
C SER A 107 -2.02 10.08 -0.15
N LEU A 108 -2.12 9.05 0.69
CA LEU A 108 -3.07 9.06 1.81
C LEU A 108 -2.66 10.05 2.91
N PRO A 109 -3.64 10.65 3.63
CA PRO A 109 -3.35 11.56 4.73
C PRO A 109 -2.68 10.81 5.89
N ALA A 110 -1.85 11.51 6.65
CA ALA A 110 -1.09 10.92 7.76
C ALA A 110 -2.00 10.25 8.81
N CYS A 111 -3.21 10.77 9.03
CA CYS A 111 -4.19 10.20 9.95
C CYS A 111 -4.67 8.80 9.51
N ALA A 112 -4.76 8.53 8.20
CA ALA A 112 -5.13 7.21 7.68
C ALA A 112 -4.00 6.19 7.86
N ILE A 113 -2.74 6.62 7.74
CA ILE A 113 -1.55 5.75 7.88
C ILE A 113 -1.18 5.52 9.36
N LEU A 114 -1.60 6.41 10.26
CA LEU A 114 -1.29 6.37 11.70
C LEU A 114 -1.45 4.98 12.35
N PRO A 115 -2.51 4.19 12.10
CA PRO A 115 -2.65 2.85 12.68
C PRO A 115 -1.47 1.93 12.39
N LEU A 116 -0.89 2.01 11.17
CA LEU A 116 0.27 1.22 10.76
C LEU A 116 1.54 1.68 11.48
N GLN A 117 1.71 3.01 11.68
CA GLN A 117 2.83 3.55 12.45
C GLN A 117 2.76 3.10 13.91
N LEU A 118 1.56 3.10 14.51
CA LEU A 118 1.37 2.62 15.89
C LEU A 118 1.75 1.14 16.04
N ILE A 119 1.46 0.32 15.03
CA ILE A 119 1.87 -1.09 15.00
C ILE A 119 3.38 -1.21 14.92
N GLN A 120 4.04 -0.45 14.04
CA GLN A 120 5.50 -0.44 13.97
C GLN A 120 6.13 0.00 15.30
N ASN A 121 5.55 1.01 15.94
CA ASN A 121 6.02 1.49 17.24
C ASN A 121 5.87 0.42 18.34
N ALA A 122 4.71 -0.24 18.40
CA ALA A 122 4.49 -1.35 19.32
C ALA A 122 5.45 -2.52 19.05
N SER A 123 5.75 -2.78 17.77
CA SER A 123 6.69 -3.80 17.34
C SER A 123 8.10 -3.54 17.85
N ALA A 124 8.62 -2.31 17.67
CA ALA A 124 9.95 -1.93 18.15
C ALA A 124 10.05 -2.06 19.69
N ARG A 125 9.01 -1.62 20.41
CA ARG A 125 8.93 -1.79 21.87
C ARG A 125 8.92 -3.25 22.29
N LEU A 126 8.23 -4.11 21.55
CA LEU A 126 8.17 -5.54 21.83
C LEU A 126 9.54 -6.21 21.65
N VAL A 127 10.30 -5.84 20.61
CA VAL A 127 11.66 -6.34 20.38
C VAL A 127 12.55 -6.05 21.59
N PHE A 128 12.59 -4.80 22.05
CA PHE A 128 13.39 -4.41 23.22
C PHE A 128 12.74 -4.71 24.58
N ASN A 129 11.56 -5.32 24.60
CA ASN A 129 10.79 -5.60 25.82
C ASN A 129 10.55 -4.36 26.70
N LEU A 130 10.21 -3.23 26.08
CA LEU A 130 9.99 -1.95 26.74
C LEU A 130 8.50 -1.67 27.00
N PRO A 131 8.18 -0.81 28.00
CA PRO A 131 6.80 -0.44 28.29
C PRO A 131 6.16 0.33 27.12
N THR A 132 4.82 0.36 27.11
CA THR A 132 4.00 0.94 26.03
C THR A 132 4.27 2.41 25.76
N PHE A 133 4.70 3.18 26.75
CA PHE A 133 4.96 4.61 26.63
C PHE A 133 6.43 4.97 26.40
N SER A 134 7.31 3.98 26.23
CA SER A 134 8.73 4.21 25.95
C SER A 134 8.94 4.99 24.64
N HIS A 135 9.95 5.86 24.63
CA HIS A 135 10.29 6.67 23.47
C HIS A 135 10.76 5.80 22.30
N VAL A 136 10.07 5.90 21.16
CA VAL A 136 10.22 4.94 20.05
C VAL A 136 11.33 5.30 19.07
N THR A 137 11.61 6.59 18.90
CA THR A 137 12.61 7.10 17.95
C THR A 137 13.99 6.44 18.08
N PRO A 138 14.60 6.29 19.29
CA PRO A 138 15.88 5.61 19.44
C PRO A 138 15.79 4.12 19.08
N LEU A 139 14.65 3.48 19.33
CA LEU A 139 14.42 2.06 19.02
C LEU A 139 14.36 1.83 17.51
N LEU A 140 13.70 2.71 16.77
CA LEU A 140 13.68 2.61 15.31
C LEU A 140 15.08 2.83 14.72
N ARG A 141 15.87 3.74 15.29
CA ARG A 141 17.26 3.98 14.86
C ARG A 141 18.15 2.77 15.12
N SER A 142 18.07 2.16 16.31
CA SER A 142 18.88 0.97 16.64
C SER A 142 18.49 -0.25 15.81
N LEU A 143 17.22 -0.36 15.40
CA LEU A 143 16.75 -1.42 14.49
C LEU A 143 16.97 -1.09 13.00
N HIS A 144 17.45 0.10 12.68
CA HIS A 144 17.52 0.63 11.31
C HIS A 144 16.17 0.60 10.57
N TRP A 145 15.08 0.82 11.29
CA TRP A 145 13.73 0.84 10.74
C TRP A 145 13.29 2.25 10.35
N LEU A 146 12.96 2.44 9.07
CA LEU A 146 12.32 3.66 8.60
C LEU A 146 10.87 3.75 9.13
N PRO A 147 10.37 4.94 9.52
CA PRO A 147 8.94 5.15 9.80
C PRO A 147 8.06 4.73 8.62
N VAL A 148 6.84 4.26 8.86
CA VAL A 148 5.94 3.72 7.82
C VAL A 148 5.76 4.68 6.65
N ALA A 149 5.55 5.98 6.92
CA ALA A 149 5.43 6.98 5.85
C ALA A 149 6.69 7.07 4.98
N ALA A 150 7.88 6.97 5.57
CA ALA A 150 9.14 6.95 4.83
C ALA A 150 9.31 5.64 4.03
N ARG A 151 8.81 4.51 4.54
CA ARG A 151 8.82 3.22 3.81
C ARG A 151 7.93 3.24 2.57
N ILE A 152 6.74 3.83 2.68
CA ILE A 152 5.83 4.03 1.56
C ILE A 152 6.52 4.88 0.49
N ARG A 153 7.10 6.02 0.88
CA ARG A 153 7.86 6.89 -0.04
C ARG A 153 9.03 6.15 -0.68
N PHE A 154 9.81 5.41 0.11
CA PHE A 154 10.92 4.62 -0.40
C PHE A 154 10.45 3.62 -1.47
N LYS A 155 9.35 2.89 -1.23
CA LYS A 155 8.81 1.94 -2.20
C LYS A 155 8.39 2.62 -3.51
N VAL A 156 7.70 3.75 -3.42
CA VAL A 156 7.30 4.54 -4.60
C VAL A 156 8.53 5.03 -5.36
N LEU A 157 9.55 5.54 -4.66
CA LEU A 157 10.80 5.99 -5.28
C LEU A 157 11.55 4.84 -5.94
N THR A 158 11.56 3.65 -5.35
CA THR A 158 12.14 2.45 -5.99
C THR A 158 11.40 2.10 -7.28
N LEU A 159 10.07 2.13 -7.28
CA LEU A 159 9.26 1.88 -8.49
C LEU A 159 9.51 2.95 -9.56
N ALA A 160 9.60 4.22 -9.18
CA ALA A 160 9.90 5.30 -10.11
C ALA A 160 11.31 5.18 -10.70
N TYR A 161 12.29 4.78 -9.87
CA TYR A 161 13.67 4.54 -10.32
C TYR A 161 13.77 3.40 -11.33
N THR A 162 13.09 2.27 -11.09
CA THR A 162 13.13 1.14 -12.03
C THR A 162 12.41 1.46 -13.33
N ALA A 163 11.30 2.21 -13.27
CA ALA A 163 10.61 2.69 -14.44
C ALA A 163 11.45 3.69 -15.25
N ALA A 164 12.09 4.67 -14.60
CA ALA A 164 12.95 5.65 -15.28
C ALA A 164 14.19 5.02 -15.94
N ASN A 165 14.79 3.99 -15.32
CA ASN A 165 15.96 3.29 -15.84
C ASN A 165 15.63 2.12 -16.77
N ARG A 166 14.37 1.97 -17.20
CA ARG A 166 13.91 0.91 -18.11
C ARG A 166 14.15 -0.53 -17.64
N THR A 167 14.25 -0.74 -16.32
CA THR A 167 14.36 -2.07 -15.71
C THR A 167 13.03 -2.57 -15.12
N GLY A 168 12.03 -1.70 -15.02
CA GLY A 168 10.67 -2.02 -14.59
C GLY A 168 9.76 -2.50 -15.72
N PRO A 169 8.48 -2.81 -15.43
CA PRO A 169 7.49 -3.18 -16.43
C PRO A 169 7.22 -2.05 -17.45
N ALA A 170 7.05 -2.40 -18.73
CA ALA A 170 6.83 -1.44 -19.82
C ALA A 170 5.70 -0.44 -19.51
N TYR A 171 4.57 -0.92 -18.98
CA TYR A 171 3.42 -0.08 -18.63
C TYR A 171 3.73 1.01 -17.58
N LEU A 172 4.73 0.82 -16.71
CA LEU A 172 5.18 1.87 -15.79
C LEU A 172 6.20 2.81 -16.42
N GLN A 173 7.04 2.30 -17.33
CA GLN A 173 7.99 3.12 -18.08
C GLN A 173 7.24 4.16 -18.92
N ASP A 174 6.15 3.74 -19.57
CA ASP A 174 5.33 4.59 -20.43
C ASP A 174 4.61 5.72 -19.66
N LEU A 175 4.39 5.54 -18.36
CA LEU A 175 3.78 6.56 -17.49
C LEU A 175 4.76 7.64 -17.05
N ILE A 176 6.07 7.40 -17.17
CA ILE A 176 7.11 8.32 -16.70
C ILE A 176 7.82 8.95 -17.90
N GLN A 177 7.88 10.27 -17.90
CA GLN A 177 8.59 11.03 -18.92
C GLN A 177 9.77 11.77 -18.30
N ASN A 178 10.94 11.68 -18.91
CA ASN A 178 12.09 12.45 -18.49
C ASN A 178 11.89 13.92 -18.88
N TYR A 179 12.22 14.82 -17.97
CA TYR A 179 12.17 16.25 -18.24
C TYR A 179 13.29 16.64 -19.21
N VAL A 180 12.91 17.10 -20.40
CA VAL A 180 13.84 17.64 -21.39
C VAL A 180 13.72 19.17 -21.38
N PRO A 181 14.72 19.91 -20.91
CA PRO A 181 14.67 21.37 -20.92
C PRO A 181 14.80 21.90 -22.36
N ALA A 182 14.09 22.99 -22.68
CA ALA A 182 14.17 23.65 -24.00
C ALA A 182 15.56 24.23 -24.32
N ARG A 183 16.41 24.42 -23.31
CA ARG A 183 17.78 24.92 -23.43
C ARG A 183 18.70 24.18 -22.46
N PRO A 184 20.02 24.12 -22.70
CA PRO A 184 20.95 23.50 -21.76
C PRO A 184 20.97 24.28 -20.44
N LEU A 185 20.57 23.61 -19.36
CA LEU A 185 20.58 24.14 -18.00
C LEU A 185 21.54 23.32 -17.15
N ARG A 186 22.10 23.92 -16.09
CA ARG A 186 22.91 23.17 -15.10
C ARG A 186 22.12 22.02 -14.44
N SER A 187 20.80 22.08 -14.44
CA SER A 187 19.91 21.05 -13.91
C SER A 187 19.57 19.92 -14.90
N SER A 188 20.10 19.94 -16.13
CA SER A 188 19.82 18.91 -17.13
C SER A 188 20.35 17.53 -16.72
N THR A 189 21.46 17.49 -15.96
CA THR A 189 22.07 16.25 -15.44
C THR A 189 21.40 15.70 -14.19
N ALA A 190 20.39 16.39 -13.63
CA ALA A 190 19.75 16.01 -12.38
C ALA A 190 18.72 14.88 -12.51
N GLY A 191 18.48 14.34 -13.71
CA GLY A 191 17.56 13.21 -13.93
C GLY A 191 16.11 13.52 -13.53
N ARG A 192 15.64 14.75 -13.76
CA ARG A 192 14.29 15.17 -13.37
C ARG A 192 13.23 14.49 -14.23
N LEU A 193 12.08 14.19 -13.62
CA LEU A 193 10.89 13.73 -14.32
C LEU A 193 10.02 14.92 -14.72
N ALA A 194 9.36 14.81 -15.87
CA ALA A 194 8.38 15.78 -16.31
C ALA A 194 7.13 15.69 -15.42
N LEU A 195 6.51 16.85 -15.16
CA LEU A 195 5.22 16.87 -14.49
C LEU A 195 4.14 16.43 -15.48
N PRO A 196 3.20 15.56 -15.07
CA PRO A 196 2.06 15.25 -15.90
C PRO A 196 1.26 16.53 -16.20
N PRO A 197 0.66 16.65 -17.40
CA PRO A 197 -0.18 17.80 -17.71
C PRO A 197 -1.30 17.93 -16.67
N PRO A 198 -1.73 19.16 -16.34
CA PRO A 198 -2.85 19.35 -15.43
C PRO A 198 -4.08 18.60 -15.98
N PRO A 199 -4.91 17.98 -15.12
CA PRO A 199 -6.11 17.32 -15.58
C PRO A 199 -6.98 18.35 -16.32
N CYS A 200 -7.40 18.02 -17.54
CA CYS A 200 -8.29 18.88 -18.32
C CYS A 200 -9.50 19.24 -17.46
N GLN A 201 -9.65 20.52 -17.14
CA GLN A 201 -10.89 21.05 -16.60
C GLN A 201 -11.96 20.90 -17.69
N ARG A 202 -12.75 19.84 -17.62
CA ARG A 202 -14.02 19.70 -18.36
C ARG A 202 -15.16 20.07 -17.43
#